data_AF-H3AP53-F1
#
_entry.id   AF-H3AP53-F1
#
_cell.length_a   1.000
_cell.length_b   1.000
_cell.length_c   1.000
_cell.angle_alpha   90.00
_cell.angle_beta   90.00
_cell.angle_gamma   90.00
#
_symmetry.space_group_name_H-M   'P 1'
#
loop_
_entity.id
_entity.type
_entity.pdbx_description
1 polymer ?
#
loop_
_entity_poly.entity_id
_entity_poly.type
_entity_poly.pdbx_seq_one_letter_code
_entity_poly.pdbx_strand_id
1 'polypeptide(L)'
;FSMEVDYTNYKGYFFPLLSHTHESLSYAENEFQVRDGDTFNITYPKSGSTSWMLEILSLIHTKGDPSWSYSVPNWDRIPWIETKNARKQLEHRPDPRFISSHLPVDIFPKSLFGTKAKVVYTARNPKDVFVSLFYFHHMASFLQNPGTVEGFMDTFLKGEVTYGSWFDHIKGWLAVKDKLDFFFITYEEL
;
A
#
# COMPACT_ATOMS: atom_id res chain seq x y z
N PHE A 1 21.15 -19.18 -9.14
CA PHE A 1 19.79 -19.27 -9.68
C PHE A 1 19.15 -17.89 -9.59
N SER A 2 19.24 -17.07 -10.64
CA SER A 2 18.48 -15.80 -10.70
C SER A 2 17.06 -16.15 -11.11
N MET A 3 16.11 -16.06 -10.19
CA MET A 3 14.70 -16.06 -10.58
C MET A 3 14.46 -14.78 -11.38
N GLU A 4 14.03 -14.92 -12.64
CA GLU A 4 13.52 -13.80 -13.42
C GLU A 4 12.31 -13.24 -12.67
N VAL A 5 12.35 -11.96 -12.35
CA VAL A 5 11.27 -11.32 -11.60
C VAL A 5 10.22 -10.86 -12.61
N ASP A 6 9.09 -11.55 -12.63
CA ASP A 6 7.96 -11.21 -13.47
C ASP A 6 7.12 -10.07 -12.88
N TYR A 7 6.70 -9.15 -13.75
CA TYR A 7 5.79 -8.06 -13.42
C TYR A 7 4.50 -8.17 -14.24
N THR A 8 3.38 -7.80 -13.63
CA THR A 8 2.12 -7.56 -14.34
C THR A 8 1.95 -6.06 -14.53
N ASN A 9 1.51 -5.64 -15.71
CA ASN A 9 1.04 -4.29 -15.93
C ASN A 9 -0.47 -4.23 -15.68
N TYR A 10 -0.90 -3.24 -14.90
CA TYR A 10 -2.32 -2.93 -14.72
C TYR A 10 -2.50 -1.42 -14.89
N LYS A 11 -3.16 -1.02 -15.98
CA LYS A 11 -3.43 0.38 -16.34
C LYS A 11 -2.19 1.29 -16.32
N GLY A 12 -1.04 0.77 -16.75
CA GLY A 12 0.21 1.53 -16.80
C GLY A 12 1.10 1.39 -15.57
N TYR A 13 0.61 0.77 -14.48
CA TYR A 13 1.41 0.51 -13.28
C TYR A 13 1.98 -0.91 -13.28
N PHE A 14 3.20 -1.06 -12.75
CA PHE A 14 3.88 -2.35 -12.64
C PHE A 14 3.76 -2.93 -11.23
N PHE A 15 3.44 -4.22 -11.14
CA PHE A 15 3.31 -4.95 -9.88
C PHE A 15 4.04 -6.29 -9.93
N PRO A 16 4.70 -6.73 -8.84
CA PRO A 16 5.34 -8.04 -8.80
C PRO A 16 4.31 -9.17 -8.92
N LEU A 17 4.53 -10.11 -9.86
CA LEU A 17 3.63 -11.26 -10.09
C LEU A 17 3.54 -12.20 -8.88
N LEU A 18 4.52 -12.16 -7.98
CA LEU A 18 4.51 -13.00 -6.77
C LEU A 18 3.26 -12.75 -5.94
N SER A 19 2.93 -11.47 -5.70
CA SER A 19 1.85 -11.06 -4.79
C SER A 19 0.59 -10.55 -5.48
N HIS A 20 0.67 -10.23 -6.78
CA HIS A 20 -0.42 -9.60 -7.54
C HIS A 20 -0.76 -10.42 -8.79
N THR A 21 -2.04 -10.40 -9.17
CA THR A 21 -2.51 -10.82 -10.50
C THR A 21 -3.37 -9.71 -11.09
N HIS A 22 -3.63 -9.77 -12.40
CA HIS A 22 -4.63 -8.91 -13.02
C HIS A 22 -6.01 -9.06 -12.36
N GLU A 23 -6.36 -10.28 -11.95
CA GLU A 23 -7.59 -10.57 -11.20
C GLU A 23 -7.60 -9.90 -9.82
N SER A 24 -6.52 -9.98 -9.03
CA SER A 24 -6.49 -9.36 -7.70
C SER A 24 -6.56 -7.84 -7.76
N LEU A 25 -5.91 -7.24 -8.76
CA LEU A 25 -5.96 -5.80 -9.01
C LEU A 25 -7.35 -5.36 -9.51
N SER A 26 -7.96 -6.14 -10.40
CA SER A 26 -9.34 -5.89 -10.85
C SER A 26 -10.35 -6.03 -9.72
N TYR A 27 -10.18 -7.02 -8.85
CA TYR A 27 -11.00 -7.20 -7.66
C TYR A 27 -10.90 -5.96 -6.76
N ALA A 28 -9.69 -5.50 -6.46
CA ALA A 28 -9.48 -4.31 -5.63
C ALA A 28 -10.16 -3.06 -6.22
N GLU A 29 -10.00 -2.81 -7.52
CA GLU A 29 -10.56 -1.61 -8.15
C GLU A 29 -12.09 -1.69 -8.34
N ASN A 30 -12.60 -2.82 -8.83
CA ASN A 30 -13.94 -2.91 -9.42
C ASN A 30 -14.94 -3.73 -8.61
N GLU A 31 -14.49 -4.72 -7.83
CA GLU A 31 -15.38 -5.64 -7.10
C GLU A 31 -15.44 -5.35 -5.60
N PHE A 32 -14.33 -4.88 -5.01
CA PHE A 32 -14.24 -4.63 -3.58
C PHE A 32 -15.30 -3.63 -3.11
N GLN A 33 -16.10 -4.03 -2.12
CA GLN A 33 -17.13 -3.17 -1.52
C GLN A 33 -16.60 -2.55 -0.23
N VAL A 34 -16.36 -1.25 -0.29
CA VAL A 34 -15.99 -0.43 0.86
C VAL A 34 -17.22 -0.28 1.77
N ARG A 35 -17.02 -0.46 3.08
CA ARG A 35 -18.03 -0.26 4.13
C ARG A 35 -17.74 1.03 4.87
N ASP A 36 -18.78 1.68 5.41
CA ASP A 36 -18.63 2.90 6.23
C ASP A 36 -17.74 2.71 7.47
N GLY A 37 -17.62 1.48 7.97
CA GLY A 37 -16.76 1.14 9.12
C GLY A 37 -15.30 0.85 8.76
N ASP A 38 -14.92 0.85 7.48
CA ASP A 38 -13.56 0.53 7.06
C ASP A 38 -12.57 1.65 7.40
N THR A 39 -11.33 1.25 7.68
CA THR A 39 -10.20 2.17 7.82
C THR A 39 -9.06 1.70 6.92
N PHE A 40 -8.68 2.56 5.97
CA PHE A 40 -7.60 2.32 5.03
C PHE A 40 -6.32 3.01 5.48
N ASN A 41 -5.23 2.26 5.57
CA ASN A 41 -3.87 2.76 5.64
C ASN A 41 -3.27 2.79 4.24
N ILE A 42 -3.05 3.99 3.71
CA ILE A 42 -2.63 4.21 2.32
C ILE A 42 -1.29 4.90 2.29
N THR A 43 -0.35 4.36 1.50
CA THR A 43 0.98 4.94 1.36
C THR A 43 1.65 4.58 0.07
N TYR A 44 2.59 5.43 -0.35
CA TYR A 44 3.60 4.96 -1.29
C TYR A 44 4.52 3.94 -0.60
N PRO A 45 4.95 2.85 -1.27
CA PRO A 45 5.86 1.86 -0.69
C PRO A 45 7.06 2.50 0.02
N LYS A 46 7.47 1.92 1.15
CA LYS A 46 8.65 2.35 1.94
C LYS A 46 8.51 3.70 2.69
N SER A 47 7.29 4.24 2.78
CA SER A 47 6.98 5.41 3.61
C SER A 47 6.79 5.08 5.11
N GLY A 48 7.32 3.95 5.60
CA GLY A 48 7.30 3.53 7.02
C GLY A 48 5.96 3.01 7.56
N SER A 49 4.86 3.25 6.84
CA SER A 49 3.49 2.82 7.16
C SER A 49 3.23 1.32 7.12
N THR A 50 3.99 0.55 6.34
CA THR A 50 3.82 -0.91 6.21
C THR A 50 4.26 -1.69 7.45
N SER A 51 4.88 -1.00 8.42
CA SER A 51 5.24 -1.60 9.70
C SER A 51 4.81 -0.71 10.85
N TRP A 52 5.15 0.58 10.82
CA TRP A 52 4.87 1.45 11.97
C TRP A 52 3.39 1.80 12.09
N MET A 53 2.77 2.33 11.03
CA MET A 53 1.35 2.67 11.05
C MET A 53 0.47 1.42 11.24
N LEU A 54 0.86 0.27 10.68
CA LEU A 54 0.12 -0.97 10.92
C LEU A 54 0.11 -1.36 12.40
N GLU A 55 1.24 -1.24 13.10
CA GLU A 55 1.29 -1.52 14.54
C GLU A 55 0.53 -0.49 15.36
N ILE A 56 0.67 0.80 15.04
CA ILE A 56 -0.08 1.87 15.71
C ILE A 56 -1.58 1.60 15.60
N LEU A 57 -2.09 1.34 14.39
CA LEU A 57 -3.51 1.04 14.18
C LEU A 57 -3.96 -0.23 14.91
N SER A 58 -3.11 -1.26 14.96
CA SER A 58 -3.41 -2.51 15.67
C SER A 58 -3.50 -2.31 17.18
N LEU A 59 -2.58 -1.51 17.76
CA LEU A 59 -2.58 -1.19 19.19
C LEU A 59 -3.74 -0.25 19.55
N ILE A 60 -4.09 0.71 18.69
CA ILE A 60 -5.29 1.55 18.87
C ILE A 60 -6.54 0.67 18.88
N HIS A 61 -6.66 -0.27 17.94
CA HIS A 61 -7.81 -1.17 17.84
C HIS A 61 -7.98 -2.05 19.10
N THR A 62 -6.87 -2.58 19.61
CA THR A 62 -6.83 -3.45 20.79
C THR A 62 -6.76 -2.68 22.11
N LYS A 63 -6.88 -1.35 22.07
CA LYS A 63 -6.78 -0.46 23.25
C LYS A 63 -5.48 -0.64 24.04
N GLY A 64 -4.39 -0.93 23.33
CA GLY A 64 -3.05 -1.10 23.86
C GLY A 64 -2.66 -2.54 24.21
N ASP A 65 -3.51 -3.54 23.97
CA ASP A 65 -3.17 -4.95 24.20
C ASP A 65 -2.33 -5.52 23.04
N PRO A 66 -1.04 -5.87 23.27
CA PRO A 66 -0.15 -6.34 22.21
C PRO A 66 -0.38 -7.81 21.81
N SER A 67 -1.27 -8.54 22.50
CA SER A 67 -1.51 -9.97 22.26
C SER A 67 -1.81 -10.30 20.80
N TRP A 68 -2.53 -9.42 20.11
CA TRP A 68 -2.83 -9.58 18.68
C TRP A 68 -1.59 -9.41 17.79
N SER A 69 -0.75 -8.41 18.08
CA SER A 69 0.49 -8.16 17.34
C SER A 69 1.52 -9.29 17.51
N TYR A 70 1.53 -9.97 18.65
CA TYR A 70 2.43 -11.10 18.91
C TYR A 70 1.95 -12.42 18.30
N SER A 71 0.63 -12.60 18.16
CA SER A 71 0.04 -13.86 17.70
C SER A 71 -0.25 -13.89 16.19
N VAL A 72 -0.48 -12.72 15.58
CA VAL A 72 -0.88 -12.61 14.18
C VAL A 72 0.07 -11.67 13.43
N PRO A 73 0.63 -12.08 12.29
CA PRO A 73 1.51 -11.23 11.52
C PRO A 73 0.76 -10.00 10.98
N ASN A 74 1.47 -8.89 10.77
CA ASN A 74 0.86 -7.62 10.39
C ASN A 74 0.05 -7.70 9.08
N TRP A 75 0.49 -8.51 8.11
CA TRP A 75 -0.16 -8.72 6.83
C TRP A 75 -1.50 -9.47 6.92
N ASP A 76 -1.73 -10.24 7.99
CA ASP A 76 -3.02 -10.85 8.27
C ASP A 76 -3.89 -9.94 9.15
N ARG A 77 -3.29 -9.09 9.97
CA ARG A 77 -4.01 -8.08 10.77
C ARG A 77 -4.60 -6.98 9.91
N ILE A 78 -3.81 -6.42 9.00
CA ILE A 78 -4.20 -5.30 8.14
C ILE A 78 -3.77 -5.61 6.69
N PRO A 79 -4.51 -6.50 6.01
CA PRO A 79 -4.13 -7.03 4.70
C PRO A 79 -4.16 -5.97 3.60
N TRP A 80 -3.36 -6.17 2.56
CA TRP A 80 -3.34 -5.33 1.36
C TRP A 80 -4.43 -5.74 0.37
N ILE A 81 -5.30 -4.81 -0.02
CA ILE A 81 -6.44 -5.07 -0.92
C ILE A 81 -6.04 -5.57 -2.31
N GLU A 82 -4.87 -5.16 -2.79
CA GLU A 82 -4.40 -5.46 -4.14
C GLU A 82 -3.81 -6.87 -4.29
N THR A 83 -3.60 -7.58 -3.18
CA THR A 83 -2.92 -8.87 -3.17
C THR A 83 -3.86 -10.03 -3.49
N LYS A 84 -3.30 -11.15 -3.99
CA LYS A 84 -4.05 -12.37 -4.32
C LYS A 84 -4.93 -12.91 -3.19
N ASN A 85 -4.53 -12.68 -1.93
CA ASN A 85 -5.22 -13.19 -0.75
C ASN A 85 -6.30 -12.26 -0.23
N ALA A 86 -6.36 -11.00 -0.71
CA ALA A 86 -7.24 -9.96 -0.20
C ALA A 86 -8.70 -10.39 -0.16
N ARG A 87 -9.19 -10.97 -1.26
CA ARG A 87 -10.57 -11.45 -1.38
C ARG A 87 -10.95 -12.40 -0.25
N LYS A 88 -10.13 -13.44 -0.05
CA LYS A 88 -10.32 -14.44 1.02
C LYS A 88 -10.21 -13.83 2.42
N GLN A 89 -9.31 -12.87 2.62
CA GLN A 89 -9.07 -12.24 3.92
C GLN A 89 -10.13 -11.19 4.31
N LEU A 90 -10.78 -10.53 3.33
CA LEU A 90 -11.60 -9.34 3.57
C LEU A 90 -13.10 -9.51 3.32
N GLU A 91 -13.55 -10.43 2.47
CA GLU A 91 -14.98 -10.60 2.15
C GLU A 91 -15.79 -10.99 3.41
N HIS A 92 -15.27 -11.93 4.19
CA HIS A 92 -15.95 -12.47 5.38
C HIS A 92 -15.45 -11.86 6.71
N ARG A 93 -14.60 -10.84 6.64
CA ARG A 93 -14.06 -10.21 7.85
C ARG A 93 -15.13 -9.33 8.52
N PRO A 94 -15.38 -9.47 9.83
CA PRO A 94 -16.31 -8.62 10.54
C PRO A 94 -15.77 -7.19 10.67
N ASP A 95 -16.68 -6.24 10.89
CA ASP A 95 -16.32 -4.85 11.14
C ASP A 95 -15.81 -4.66 12.59
N PRO A 96 -14.93 -3.68 12.83
CA PRO A 96 -14.28 -2.80 11.84
C PRO A 96 -13.14 -3.49 11.09
N ARG A 97 -13.03 -3.25 9.78
CA ARG A 97 -11.92 -3.76 8.96
C ARG A 97 -10.81 -2.71 8.84
N PHE A 98 -9.61 -3.10 9.23
CA PHE A 98 -8.39 -2.34 8.94
C PHE A 98 -7.75 -2.93 7.70
N ILE A 99 -7.41 -2.07 6.75
CA ILE A 99 -7.03 -2.47 5.41
C ILE A 99 -5.85 -1.62 4.96
N SER A 100 -4.87 -2.21 4.28
CA SER A 100 -3.72 -1.50 3.72
C SER A 100 -3.81 -1.39 2.20
N SER A 101 -3.17 -0.39 1.62
CA SER A 101 -2.93 -0.35 0.19
C SER A 101 -1.76 0.56 -0.20
N HIS A 102 -1.12 0.19 -1.31
CA HIS A 102 -0.16 1.02 -2.03
C HIS A 102 -0.70 1.52 -3.37
N LEU A 103 -1.99 1.27 -3.67
CA LEU A 103 -2.57 1.67 -4.93
C LEU A 103 -2.66 3.20 -5.04
N PRO A 104 -2.25 3.79 -6.19
CA PRO A 104 -2.60 5.16 -6.52
C PRO A 104 -4.12 5.30 -6.68
N VAL A 105 -4.60 6.52 -6.47
CA VAL A 105 -6.03 6.83 -6.35
C VAL A 105 -6.86 6.43 -7.59
N ASP A 106 -6.24 6.42 -8.77
CA ASP A 106 -6.89 6.14 -10.06
C ASP A 106 -7.20 4.66 -10.30
N ILE A 107 -6.56 3.75 -9.55
CA ILE A 107 -6.85 2.31 -9.55
C ILE A 107 -7.28 1.79 -8.17
N PHE A 108 -7.58 2.69 -7.23
CA PHE A 108 -8.14 2.35 -5.93
C PHE A 108 -9.63 1.95 -6.05
N PRO A 109 -10.19 1.16 -5.10
CA PRO A 109 -11.61 0.81 -5.09
C PRO A 109 -12.54 1.99 -5.38
N LYS A 110 -13.28 1.90 -6.50
CA LYS A 110 -14.22 2.95 -6.92
C LYS A 110 -15.34 3.18 -5.91
N SER A 111 -15.70 2.12 -5.17
CA SER A 111 -16.71 2.14 -4.11
C SER A 111 -16.28 2.95 -2.88
N LEU A 112 -15.03 3.42 -2.78
CA LEU A 112 -14.59 4.31 -1.70
C LEU A 112 -15.39 5.61 -1.67
N PHE A 113 -15.58 6.23 -2.84
CA PHE A 113 -16.21 7.55 -2.92
C PHE A 113 -17.70 7.47 -2.57
N GLY A 114 -18.13 8.32 -1.62
CA GLY A 114 -19.50 8.34 -1.11
C GLY A 114 -19.72 7.50 0.16
N THR A 115 -18.69 6.82 0.66
CA THR A 115 -18.73 6.12 1.96
C THR A 115 -18.20 7.00 3.09
N LYS A 116 -18.38 6.55 4.34
CA LYS A 116 -17.77 7.14 5.55
C LYS A 116 -16.49 6.41 5.99
N ALA A 117 -15.93 5.60 5.10
CA ALA A 117 -14.67 4.92 5.38
C ALA A 117 -13.55 5.94 5.62
N LYS A 118 -12.66 5.61 6.54
CA LYS A 118 -11.54 6.48 6.94
C LYS A 118 -10.33 6.16 6.10
N VAL A 119 -9.60 7.19 5.70
CA VAL A 119 -8.33 7.07 4.99
C VAL A 119 -7.24 7.73 5.80
N VAL A 120 -6.26 6.93 6.22
CA VAL A 120 -5.02 7.37 6.85
C VAL A 120 -3.94 7.33 5.78
N TYR A 121 -3.53 8.49 5.30
CA TYR A 121 -2.45 8.61 4.33
C TYR A 121 -1.16 9.01 5.02
N THR A 122 -0.12 8.18 4.90
CA THR A 122 1.22 8.50 5.43
C THR A 122 2.19 8.83 4.30
N ALA A 123 2.70 10.06 4.28
CA ALA A 123 3.77 10.46 3.39
C ALA A 123 5.14 10.31 4.08
N ARG A 124 6.20 10.25 3.29
CA ARG A 124 7.59 10.31 3.77
C ARG A 124 8.42 11.09 2.77
N ASN A 125 9.50 11.73 3.22
CA ASN A 125 10.45 12.39 2.36
C ASN A 125 10.86 11.48 1.18
N PRO A 126 10.67 11.92 -0.08
CA PRO A 126 10.94 11.07 -1.25
C PRO A 126 12.40 10.64 -1.36
N LYS A 127 13.34 11.41 -0.79
CA LYS A 127 14.76 11.03 -0.74
C LYS A 127 14.98 9.82 0.16
N ASP A 128 14.31 9.76 1.31
CA ASP A 128 14.41 8.64 2.24
C ASP A 128 13.64 7.42 1.73
N VAL A 129 12.52 7.65 1.05
CA VAL A 129 11.79 6.60 0.31
C VAL A 129 12.68 5.98 -0.74
N PHE A 130 13.35 6.79 -1.57
CA PHE A 130 14.28 6.33 -2.59
C PHE A 130 15.36 5.42 -2.00
N VAL A 131 16.06 5.89 -0.95
CA VAL A 131 17.13 5.12 -0.30
C VAL A 131 16.57 3.79 0.26
N SER A 132 15.43 3.84 0.95
CA SER A 132 14.81 2.64 1.51
C SER A 132 14.37 1.64 0.43
N LEU A 133 13.84 2.14 -0.70
CA LEU A 133 13.41 1.33 -1.82
C LEU A 133 14.59 0.69 -2.56
N PHE A 134 15.68 1.43 -2.74
CA PHE A 134 16.93 0.94 -3.35
C PHE A 134 17.48 -0.27 -2.59
N TYR A 135 17.71 -0.13 -1.28
CA TYR A 135 18.21 -1.24 -0.47
C TYR A 135 17.19 -2.39 -0.37
N PHE A 136 15.89 -2.09 -0.37
CA PHE A 136 14.87 -3.13 -0.36
C PHE A 136 14.87 -3.97 -1.65
N HIS A 137 15.10 -3.37 -2.81
CA HIS A 137 15.23 -4.12 -4.08
C HIS A 137 16.44 -5.06 -4.08
N HIS A 138 17.52 -4.74 -3.35
CA HIS A 138 18.63 -5.67 -3.17
C HIS A 138 18.29 -6.89 -2.29
N MET A 139 17.35 -6.73 -1.36
CA MET A 139 16.99 -7.78 -0.39
C MET A 139 15.79 -8.62 -0.85
N ALA A 140 14.83 -8.01 -1.55
CA ALA A 140 13.58 -8.63 -1.94
C ALA A 140 13.76 -9.42 -3.25
N SER A 141 13.78 -10.74 -3.15
CA SER A 141 13.96 -11.64 -4.31
C SER A 141 12.84 -11.56 -5.36
N PHE A 142 11.74 -10.88 -5.06
CA PHE A 142 10.60 -10.66 -5.94
C PHE A 142 10.61 -9.27 -6.60
N LEU A 143 11.68 -8.51 -6.43
CA LEU A 143 11.92 -7.23 -7.09
C LEU A 143 13.18 -7.36 -7.96
N GLN A 144 13.19 -6.68 -9.10
CA GLN A 144 14.37 -6.58 -9.95
C GLN A 144 15.53 -5.95 -9.17
N ASN A 145 16.75 -6.42 -9.48
CA ASN A 145 17.96 -5.81 -8.93
C ASN A 145 18.00 -4.33 -9.34
N PRO A 146 18.17 -3.40 -8.39
CA PRO A 146 18.09 -1.96 -8.69
C PRO A 146 19.31 -1.46 -9.48
N GLY A 147 20.39 -2.25 -9.60
CA GLY A 147 21.59 -1.85 -10.32
C GLY A 147 22.41 -0.81 -9.54
N THR A 148 22.84 0.25 -10.22
CA THR A 148 23.57 1.36 -9.58
C THR A 148 22.60 2.37 -8.96
N VAL A 149 23.09 3.17 -8.01
CA VAL A 149 22.28 4.22 -7.37
C VAL A 149 21.79 5.23 -8.40
N GLU A 150 22.63 5.63 -9.35
CA GLU A 150 22.31 6.59 -10.40
C GLU A 150 21.24 6.03 -11.34
N GLY A 151 21.39 4.77 -11.78
CA GLY A 151 20.41 4.11 -12.64
C GLY A 151 19.05 3.97 -11.96
N PHE A 152 19.05 3.55 -10.69
CA PHE A 152 17.81 3.43 -9.92
C PHE A 152 17.16 4.80 -9.65
N MET A 153 17.95 5.86 -9.48
CA MET A 153 17.44 7.23 -9.33
C MET A 153 16.67 7.67 -10.57
N ASP A 154 17.21 7.41 -11.76
CA ASP A 154 16.51 7.71 -13.01
C ASP A 154 15.20 6.95 -13.12
N THR A 155 15.19 5.65 -12.82
CA THR A 155 13.98 4.81 -12.81
C THR A 155 12.95 5.33 -11.80
N PHE A 156 13.37 5.70 -10.58
CA PHE A 156 12.50 6.23 -9.53
C PHE A 156 11.88 7.57 -9.94
N LEU A 157 12.66 8.50 -10.49
CA LEU A 157 12.19 9.83 -10.92
C LEU A 157 11.24 9.74 -12.12
N LYS A 158 11.43 8.77 -13.01
CA LYS A 158 10.51 8.48 -14.12
C LYS A 158 9.25 7.74 -13.68
N GLY A 159 9.20 7.22 -12.45
CA GLY A 159 8.10 6.39 -11.97
C GLY A 159 8.07 4.99 -12.58
N GLU A 160 9.19 4.52 -13.13
CA GLU A 160 9.35 3.18 -13.73
C GLU A 160 9.62 2.11 -12.65
N VAL A 161 9.06 2.30 -11.46
CA VAL A 161 9.16 1.39 -10.30
C VAL A 161 7.78 0.84 -9.95
N THR A 162 7.72 -0.12 -9.03
CA THR A 162 6.44 -0.66 -8.53
C THR A 162 5.55 0.46 -8.00
N TYR A 163 4.25 0.40 -8.32
CA TYR A 163 3.25 1.42 -7.94
C TYR A 163 3.47 2.81 -8.56
N GLY A 164 4.42 2.95 -9.49
CA GLY A 164 4.59 4.16 -10.29
C GLY A 164 5.35 5.29 -9.57
N SER A 165 5.09 6.50 -10.06
CA SER A 165 5.70 7.74 -9.58
C SER A 165 5.24 8.11 -8.18
N TRP A 166 6.19 8.32 -7.25
CA TRP A 166 5.90 8.84 -5.92
C TRP A 166 5.16 10.19 -5.99
N PHE A 167 5.56 11.05 -6.93
CA PHE A 167 4.96 12.37 -7.10
C PHE A 167 3.49 12.28 -7.50
N ASP A 168 3.16 11.41 -8.46
CA ASP A 168 1.79 11.27 -8.94
C ASP A 168 0.93 10.57 -7.91
N HIS A 169 1.50 9.60 -7.17
CA HIS A 169 0.83 8.94 -6.07
C HIS A 169 0.39 9.94 -4.98
N ILE A 170 1.29 10.78 -4.46
CA ILE A 170 0.92 11.76 -3.42
C ILE A 170 0.00 12.86 -3.93
N LYS A 171 0.26 13.41 -5.13
CA LYS A 171 -0.60 14.44 -5.72
C LYS A 171 -2.03 13.92 -5.95
N GLY A 172 -2.16 12.70 -6.46
CA GLY A 172 -3.46 12.08 -6.73
C GLY A 172 -4.29 11.92 -5.46
N TRP A 173 -3.71 11.35 -4.40
CA TRP A 173 -4.39 11.18 -3.12
C TRP A 173 -4.75 12.51 -2.45
N LEU A 174 -3.85 13.48 -2.46
CA LEU A 174 -4.13 14.81 -1.90
C LEU A 174 -5.20 15.57 -2.69
N ALA A 175 -5.33 15.35 -3.99
CA ALA A 175 -6.34 15.99 -4.84
C ALA A 175 -7.78 15.55 -4.51
N VAL A 176 -7.95 14.40 -3.86
CA VAL A 176 -9.28 13.88 -3.46
C VAL A 176 -9.55 13.95 -1.97
N LYS A 177 -8.60 14.47 -1.16
CA LYS A 177 -8.68 14.45 0.31
C LYS A 177 -9.97 15.08 0.84
N ASP A 178 -10.45 16.15 0.22
CA ASP A 178 -11.63 16.90 0.69
C ASP A 178 -12.97 16.17 0.38
N LYS A 179 -12.91 15.03 -0.34
CA LYS A 179 -14.07 14.19 -0.66
C LYS A 179 -14.18 12.96 0.25
N LEU A 180 -13.24 12.80 1.18
CA LEU A 180 -13.06 11.59 2.00
C LEU A 180 -12.92 11.98 3.48
N ASP A 181 -13.19 11.05 4.39
CA ASP A 181 -12.74 11.17 5.78
C ASP A 181 -11.23 10.87 5.82
N PHE A 182 -10.44 11.91 5.58
CA PHE A 182 -9.02 11.80 5.23
C PHE A 182 -8.13 12.40 6.32
N PHE A 183 -7.25 11.58 6.88
CA PHE A 183 -6.18 11.98 7.78
C PHE A 183 -4.83 11.87 7.09
N PHE A 184 -4.10 12.98 7.03
CA PHE A 184 -2.76 13.06 6.47
C PHE A 184 -1.72 13.17 7.59
N ILE A 185 -0.68 12.36 7.52
CA ILE A 185 0.47 12.44 8.43
C ILE A 185 1.76 12.16 7.66
N THR A 186 2.87 12.67 8.16
CA THR A 186 4.20 12.32 7.62
C THR A 186 4.94 11.37 8.54
N TYR A 187 5.81 10.53 7.99
CA TYR A 187 6.70 9.66 8.74
C TYR A 187 7.58 10.45 9.71
N GLU A 188 7.93 11.68 9.35
CA GLU A 188 8.74 12.59 10.12
C GLU A 188 8.02 13.16 11.37
N GLU A 189 6.68 13.13 11.39
CA GLU A 189 5.85 13.55 12.52
C GLU A 189 5.48 12.40 13.48
N LEU A 190 5.64 11.15 13.03
CA LEU A 190 5.43 9.94 13.85
C LEU A 190 6.56 9.75 14.86
#